data_AF-A0A258JJC9-F1
#
_entry.id   AF-A0A258JJC9-F1
#
_cell.length_a   1.000
_cell.length_b   1.000
_cell.length_c   1.000
_cell.angle_alpha   90.00
_cell.angle_beta   90.00
_cell.angle_gamma   90.00
#
_symmetry.space_group_name_H-M   'P 1'
#
loop_
_entity.id
_entity.type
_entity.pdbx_description
1 polymer ?
#
loop_
_entity_poly.entity_id
_entity_poly.type
_entity_poly.pdbx_seq_one_letter_code
_entity_poly.pdbx_strand_id
1 'polypeptide(L)'
;MQIYLPIADLPVNIFLVLGMGLAVGFISGMFGIGGGFLMTPLLIFIGISPAVAVASVASHIAASSFTGAINYWRKRAVDIQLAMMLLAAGIIGTASGVW
;
A
#
# COMPACT_ATOMS: atom_id res chain seq x y z
N MET A 1 18.42 12.87 12.46
CA MET A 1 19.10 11.56 12.40
C MET A 1 18.82 10.97 11.03
N GLN A 2 19.84 10.91 10.17
CA GLN A 2 19.66 10.39 8.81
C GLN A 2 20.01 8.90 8.77
N ILE A 3 19.15 8.12 8.12
CA ILE A 3 19.38 6.71 7.85
C ILE A 3 19.63 6.56 6.35
N TYR A 4 20.64 5.79 5.99
CA TYR A 4 20.91 5.48 4.60
C TYR A 4 20.08 4.27 4.19
N LEU A 5 19.27 4.42 3.14
CA LEU A 5 18.46 3.33 2.59
C LEU A 5 19.25 2.65 1.47
N PRO A 6 19.81 1.44 1.68
CA PRO A 6 20.68 0.79 0.70
C PRO A 6 19.95 0.39 -0.58
N ILE A 7 18.63 0.19 -0.51
CA ILE A 7 17.80 -0.18 -1.67
C ILE A 7 17.41 1.07 -2.48
N ALA A 8 17.26 2.22 -1.83
CA ALA A 8 16.91 3.48 -2.48
C ALA A 8 18.12 4.35 -2.84
N ASP A 9 19.32 3.96 -2.38
CA ASP A 9 20.59 4.68 -2.52
C ASP A 9 20.53 6.16 -2.08
N LEU A 10 19.74 6.43 -1.03
CA LEU A 10 19.47 7.79 -0.56
C LEU A 10 19.47 7.87 0.97
N PRO A 11 20.08 8.93 1.55
CA PRO A 11 19.95 9.23 2.96
C PRO A 11 18.61 9.92 3.23
N VAL A 12 17.82 9.35 4.15
CA VAL A 12 16.48 9.86 4.50
C VAL A 12 16.40 10.14 6.00
N ASN A 13 15.69 11.21 6.38
CA ASN A 13 15.46 11.52 7.78
C ASN A 13 14.45 10.55 8.41
N ILE A 14 14.86 9.86 9.48
CA ILE A 14 14.01 8.86 10.14
C ILE A 14 12.70 9.44 10.70
N PHE A 15 12.73 10.68 11.20
CA PHE A 15 11.54 11.34 11.74
C PHE A 15 10.51 11.63 10.65
N LEU A 16 10.97 11.92 9.44
CA LEU A 16 10.12 12.15 8.28
C LEU A 16 9.43 10.85 7.86
N VAL A 17 10.18 9.75 7.74
CA VAL A 17 9.62 8.43 7.40
C VAL A 17 8.62 7.95 8.46
N LEU A 18 8.95 8.12 9.75
CA LEU A 18 8.05 7.78 10.84
C LEU A 18 6.78 8.64 10.82
N GLY A 19 6.91 9.96 10.67
CA GLY A 19 5.77 10.87 10.61
C GLY A 19 4.85 10.57 9.43
N MET A 20 5.42 10.31 8.25
CA MET A 20 4.67 9.91 7.06
C MET A 20 4.00 8.55 7.24
N GLY A 21 4.73 7.56 7.78
CA GLY A 21 4.19 6.23 8.03
C GLY A 21 3.02 6.25 9.01
N LEU A 22 3.11 7.05 10.08
CA LEU A 22 2.03 7.23 11.04
C LEU A 22 0.82 7.95 10.41
N ALA A 23 1.04 9.06 9.72
CA ALA A 23 -0.04 9.82 9.09
C ALA A 23 -0.77 9.01 8.02
N VAL A 24 -0.02 8.41 7.09
CA VAL A 24 -0.57 7.59 6.02
C VAL A 24 -1.18 6.31 6.56
N GLY A 25 -0.54 5.66 7.54
CA GLY A 25 -1.08 4.46 8.18
C GLY A 25 -2.40 4.72 8.90
N PHE A 26 -2.52 5.84 9.62
CA PHE A 26 -3.74 6.24 10.28
C PHE A 26 -4.88 6.51 9.28
N ILE A 27 -4.62 7.35 8.26
CA ILE A 27 -5.61 7.67 7.22
C ILE A 27 -6.02 6.41 6.46
N SER A 28 -5.04 5.64 5.97
CA SER A 28 -5.28 4.39 5.24
C SER A 28 -6.06 3.38 6.07
N GLY A 29 -5.73 3.25 7.36
CA GLY A 29 -6.41 2.34 8.28
C GLY A 29 -7.87 2.70 8.50
N MET A 30 -8.21 4.00 8.54
CA MET A 30 -9.60 4.45 8.66
C MET A 30 -10.44 4.10 7.44
N PHE A 31 -9.88 4.25 6.23
CA PHE A 31 -10.60 4.01 4.98
C PHE A 31 -10.48 2.56 4.46
N GLY A 32 -9.55 1.76 4.98
CA GLY A 32 -9.33 0.37 4.53
C GLY A 32 -8.79 0.23 3.10
N ILE A 33 -8.23 1.31 2.53
CA ILE A 33 -7.85 1.43 1.11
C ILE A 33 -6.41 1.02 0.79
N GLY A 34 -5.68 0.43 1.73
CA GLY A 34 -4.36 -0.15 1.44
C GLY A 34 -3.17 0.83 1.53
N GLY A 35 -3.39 2.15 1.60
CA GLY A 35 -2.36 3.16 1.86
C GLY A 35 -1.37 3.40 0.73
N GLY A 36 -1.35 2.51 -0.26
CA GLY A 36 -0.49 2.55 -1.43
C GLY A 36 -0.60 3.82 -2.25
N PHE A 37 -1.83 4.30 -2.42
CA PHE A 37 -2.11 5.50 -3.20
C PHE A 37 -1.51 6.79 -2.61
N LEU A 38 -1.27 6.84 -1.30
CA LEU A 38 -0.62 7.98 -0.62
C LEU A 38 0.87 7.73 -0.43
N MET A 39 1.23 6.56 0.09
CA MET A 39 2.62 6.29 0.46
C MET A 39 3.54 6.26 -0.76
N THR A 40 3.10 5.68 -1.88
CA THR A 40 3.91 5.57 -3.09
C THR A 40 4.31 6.92 -3.67
N PRO A 41 3.38 7.86 -3.98
CA PRO A 41 3.77 9.18 -4.48
C PRO A 41 4.56 10.00 -3.47
N LEU A 42 4.27 9.86 -2.17
CA LEU A 42 5.03 10.50 -1.11
C LEU A 42 6.49 10.04 -1.06
N LEU A 43 6.75 8.74 -1.21
CA LEU A 43 8.11 8.20 -1.31
C LEU A 43 8.82 8.67 -2.59
N ILE A 44 8.09 8.78 -3.70
CA ILE A 44 8.64 9.33 -4.95
C ILE A 44 9.01 10.82 -4.78
N PHE A 45 8.18 11.62 -4.09
CA PHE A 45 8.46 13.04 -3.86
C PHE A 45 9.70 13.29 -2.99
N ILE A 46 10.07 12.37 -2.11
CA ILE A 46 11.31 12.45 -1.33
C ILE A 46 12.53 11.92 -2.09
N GLY A 47 12.37 11.57 -3.37
CA GLY A 47 13.44 11.18 -4.28
C GLY A 47 13.65 9.68 -4.45
N ILE A 48 12.87 8.82 -3.79
CA ILE A 48 13.01 7.37 -3.93
C ILE A 48 12.53 6.96 -5.33
N SER A 49 13.31 6.10 -5.99
CA SER A 49 12.97 5.63 -7.33
C SER A 49 11.59 4.95 -7.35
N PRO A 50 10.78 5.15 -8.41
CA PRO A 50 9.43 4.60 -8.47
C PRO A 50 9.38 3.08 -8.28
N ALA A 51 10.37 2.35 -8.81
CA ALA A 51 10.47 0.90 -8.67
C ALA A 51 10.62 0.48 -7.20
N VAL A 52 11.49 1.16 -6.44
CA VAL A 52 11.72 0.86 -5.01
C VAL A 52 10.54 1.29 -4.17
N ALA A 53 9.92 2.43 -4.48
CA ALA A 53 8.75 2.93 -3.78
C ALA A 53 7.56 1.95 -3.90
N VAL A 54 7.22 1.52 -5.12
CA VAL A 54 6.12 0.57 -5.35
C VAL A 54 6.40 -0.78 -4.68
N ALA A 55 7.61 -1.32 -4.84
CA ALA A 55 7.99 -2.60 -4.24
C ALA A 55 7.89 -2.58 -2.70
N SER A 56 8.36 -1.49 -2.07
CA SER A 56 8.35 -1.35 -0.61
C SER A 56 6.94 -1.25 -0.05
N VAL A 57 6.02 -0.62 -0.78
CA VAL A 57 4.66 -0.35 -0.31
C VAL A 57 3.72 -1.54 -0.56
N ALA A 58 4.03 -2.43 -1.50
CA ALA A 58 3.22 -3.61 -1.84
C ALA A 58 2.86 -4.48 -0.62
N SER A 59 3.82 -4.80 0.24
CA SER A 59 3.59 -5.61 1.45
C SER A 59 2.66 -4.91 2.45
N HIS A 60 2.77 -3.59 2.57
CA HIS A 60 1.89 -2.80 3.44
C HIS A 60 0.46 -2.76 2.90
N ILE A 61 0.30 -2.60 1.58
CA ILE A 61 -1.02 -2.69 0.93
C ILE A 61 -1.64 -4.06 1.19
N ALA A 62 -0.89 -5.14 0.98
CA ALA A 62 -1.39 -6.49 1.18
C ALA A 62 -1.89 -6.72 2.62
N ALA A 63 -1.10 -6.33 3.63
CA ALA A 63 -1.47 -6.49 5.04
C ALA A 63 -2.71 -5.67 5.44
N SER A 64 -2.79 -4.42 4.98
CA SER A 64 -3.90 -3.54 5.31
C SER A 64 -5.18 -3.89 4.55
N SER A 65 -5.09 -4.27 3.27
CA SER A 65 -6.22 -4.80 2.49
C SER A 65 -6.76 -6.10 3.06
N PHE A 66 -5.89 -7.02 3.49
CA PHE A 66 -6.31 -8.27 4.15
C PHE A 66 -7.07 -7.99 5.46
N THR A 67 -6.55 -7.09 6.28
CA THR A 67 -7.21 -6.66 7.52
C THR A 67 -8.56 -5.97 7.25
N GLY A 68 -8.61 -5.10 6.23
CA GLY A 68 -9.84 -4.47 5.76
C GLY A 68 -10.88 -5.50 5.34
N ALA A 69 -10.50 -6.46 4.49
CA ALA A 69 -11.38 -7.52 4.02
C ALA A 69 -11.99 -8.33 5.18
N ILE A 70 -11.17 -8.72 6.18
CA ILE A 70 -11.67 -9.41 7.38
C ILE A 70 -12.66 -8.55 8.16
N ASN A 71 -12.36 -7.27 8.36
CA ASN A 71 -13.23 -6.36 9.11
C ASN A 71 -14.58 -6.15 8.43
N TYR A 72 -14.60 -5.94 7.11
CA TYR A 72 -15.85 -5.82 6.36
C TYR A 72 -16.63 -7.14 6.33
N TRP A 73 -15.92 -8.27 6.21
CA TRP A 73 -16.56 -9.59 6.22
C TRP A 73 -17.25 -9.89 7.56
N ARG A 74 -16.60 -9.57 8.69
CA ARG A 74 -17.19 -9.69 10.03
C ARG A 74 -18.44 -8.84 10.21
N LYS A 75 -18.50 -7.67 9.56
CA LYS A 75 -19.67 -6.77 9.59
C LYS A 75 -20.79 -7.20 8.63
N ARG A 76 -20.63 -8.31 7.89
CA ARG A 76 -21.54 -8.76 6.81
C ARG A 76 -21.80 -7.66 5.76
N ALA A 77 -20.83 -6.77 5.57
CA ALA A 77 -20.91 -5.64 4.65
C ALA A 77 -20.23 -5.94 3.30
N VAL A 78 -19.99 -7.23 3.00
CA VAL A 78 -19.34 -7.70 1.78
C VAL A 78 -20.37 -8.35 0.89
N ASP A 79 -20.59 -7.79 -0.29
CA ASP A 79 -21.29 -8.46 -1.38
C ASP A 79 -20.34 -9.50 -1.99
N ILE A 80 -20.62 -10.78 -1.74
CA ILE A 80 -19.79 -11.90 -2.17
C ILE A 80 -19.78 -12.03 -3.71
N GLN A 81 -20.91 -11.73 -4.36
CA GLN A 81 -21.03 -11.87 -5.80
C GLN A 81 -20.17 -10.80 -6.50
N LEU A 82 -20.27 -9.55 -6.04
CA LEU A 82 -19.42 -8.47 -6.53
C LEU A 82 -17.93 -8.73 -6.20
N ALA A 83 -17.63 -9.19 -4.98
CA ALA A 83 -16.26 -9.48 -4.56
C ALA A 83 -15.61 -10.55 -5.46
N MET A 84 -16.31 -11.65 -5.75
CA MET A 84 -15.79 -12.71 -6.63
C MET A 84 -15.57 -12.23 -8.06
N MET A 85 -16.47 -11.39 -8.58
CA MET A 85 -16.32 -10.81 -9.92
C MET A 85 -15.09 -9.89 -10.01
N LEU A 86 -14.90 -9.01 -9.01
CA LEU A 86 -13.74 -8.13 -8.93
C LEU A 86 -12.43 -8.93 -8.75
N LEU A 87 -12.46 -10.00 -7.97
CA LEU A 87 -11.29 -10.83 -7.71
C LEU A 87 -10.87 -11.60 -8.98
N ALA A 88 -11.82 -12.20 -9.69
CA ALA A 88 -11.54 -12.88 -10.96
C ALA A 88 -11.02 -11.91 -12.03
N ALA A 89 -11.71 -10.77 -12.24
CA ALA A 89 -11.29 -9.74 -13.18
C ALA A 89 -9.91 -9.16 -12.81
N GLY A 90 -9.65 -8.95 -11.52
CA GLY A 90 -8.38 -8.45 -11.01
C GLY A 90 -7.22 -9.40 -11.26
N ILE A 91 -7.39 -10.71 -10.99
CA ILE A 91 -6.37 -11.73 -11.27
C ILE A 91 -6.07 -11.81 -12.77
N ILE A 92 -7.11 -11.86 -13.60
CA ILE A 92 -6.94 -11.96 -15.06
C ILE A 92 -6.27 -10.69 -15.60
N GLY A 93 -6.71 -9.51 -15.15
CA GLY A 93 -6.15 -8.22 -15.57
C GLY A 93 -4.69 -8.04 -15.15
N THR A 94 -4.34 -8.41 -13.93
CA THR A 94 -2.94 -8.36 -13.47
C THR A 94 -2.06 -9.38 -14.17
N ALA A 95 -2.50 -10.63 -14.32
CA ALA A 95 -1.73 -11.66 -15.01
C ALA A 95 -1.48 -11.31 -16.48
N SER A 96 -2.48 -10.74 -17.17
CA SER A 96 -2.36 -10.33 -18.58
C SER A 96 -1.58 -9.03 -18.77
N GLY A 97 -1.54 -8.13 -17.79
CA GLY A 97 -0.84 -6.84 -17.89
C GLY A 97 0.64 -6.86 -17.46
N VAL A 98 1.07 -7.90 -16.74
CA VAL A 98 2.48 -8.06 -16.30
C VAL A 98 3.36 -8.66 -17.41
N TRP A 99 2.76 -9.36 -18.37
CA TRP A 99 3.42 -9.96 -19.53
C TRP A 99 3.34 -9.07 -20.76
#